data_AF-A0A015K381-F1
#
_entry.id   AF-A0A015K381-F1
#
_cell.length_a   1.000
_cell.length_b   1.000
_cell.length_c   1.000
_cell.angle_alpha   90.00
_cell.angle_beta   90.00
_cell.angle_gamma   90.00
#
_symmetry.space_group_name_H-M   'P 1'
#
loop_
_entity.id
_entity.type
_entity.pdbx_description
1 polymer ?
#
loop_
_entity_poly.entity_id
_entity_poly.type
_entity_poly.pdbx_seq_one_letter_code
_entity_poly.pdbx_strand_id
1 'polypeptide(L)' 'MSITLLCLVKGNTLANAFPVDINQDQLVGHLKDAIKAKKAPEFDNFPADGLKLMEKGNS' A
#
# COMPACT_ATOMS: atom_id res chain seq x y z
N MET A 1 -11.58 9.83 9.75
CA MET A 1 -11.66 10.46 8.41
C MET A 1 -10.93 9.55 7.44
N SER A 2 -11.49 9.27 6.26
CA SER A 2 -10.81 8.44 5.25
C SER A 2 -9.82 9.29 4.45
N ILE A 3 -8.69 8.70 4.10
CA ILE A 3 -7.68 9.24 3.19
C ILE A 3 -7.37 8.23 2.11
N THR A 4 -6.96 8.73 0.93
CA THR A 4 -6.46 7.90 -0.16
C THR A 4 -4.95 8.03 -0.23
N LEU A 5 -4.24 6.91 -0.12
CA LEU A 5 -2.80 6.81 -0.34
C LEU A 5 -2.54 6.27 -1.75
N LEU A 6 -1.59 6.90 -2.46
CA LEU A 6 -1.08 6.38 -3.73
C LEU A 6 0.09 5.44 -3.45
N CYS A 7 -0.12 4.14 -3.63
CA CYS A 7 0.87 3.11 -3.41
C CYS A 7 1.57 2.74 -4.71
N LEU A 8 2.91 2.71 -4.68
CA LEU A 8 3.74 2.29 -5.80
C LEU A 8 4.57 1.06 -5.41
N VAL A 9 4.53 0.02 -6.23
CA VAL A 9 5.44 -1.12 -6.08
C VAL A 9 6.84 -0.71 -6.55
N LYS A 10 7.85 -0.94 -5.72
CA LYS A 10 9.25 -0.61 -6.05
C LYS A 10 9.64 -1.26 -7.39
N GLY A 11 10.25 -0.46 -8.29
CA GLY A 11 10.63 -0.90 -9.64
C GLY A 11 9.59 -0.58 -10.71
N ASN A 12 8.35 -0.22 -10.34
CA ASN A 12 7.35 0.26 -11.28
C ASN A 12 7.43 1.78 -11.50
N THR A 13 6.75 2.25 -12.54
CA THR A 13 6.56 3.67 -12.83
C THR A 13 5.37 4.24 -12.06
N LEU A 14 5.32 5.57 -11.87
CA LEU A 14 4.19 6.23 -11.19
C LEU A 14 2.85 6.01 -11.89
N ALA A 15 2.84 5.74 -13.19
CA ALA A 15 1.62 5.39 -13.93
C ALA A 15 0.97 4.08 -13.44
N ASN A 16 1.76 3.21 -12.80
CA ASN A 16 1.30 1.95 -12.21
C ASN A 16 0.98 2.08 -10.71
N ALA A 17 1.03 3.29 -10.16
CA ALA A 17 0.60 3.50 -8.78
C ALA A 17 -0.91 3.24 -8.66
N PHE A 18 -1.33 2.73 -7.51
CA PHE A 18 -2.73 2.40 -7.25
C PHE A 18 -3.21 3.05 -5.95
N PRO A 19 -4.48 3.48 -5.91
CA PRO A 19 -5.04 4.07 -4.70
C PRO A 19 -5.40 2.99 -3.68
N VAL A 20 -5.14 3.30 -2.41
CA VAL A 20 -5.58 2.54 -1.24
C VAL A 20 -6.26 3.50 -0.28
N ASP A 21 -7.52 3.22 0.04
CA ASP A 21 -8.29 4.01 0.99
C ASP A 21 -8.14 3.42 2.39
N ILE A 22 -7.78 4.26 3.36
CA ILE A 22 -7.67 3.89 4.78
C ILE A 22 -8.24 5.02 5.66
N ASN A 23 -8.61 4.70 6.89
CA ASN A 23 -8.90 5.73 7.87
C ASN A 23 -7.61 6.27 8.49
N GLN A 24 -7.54 7.59 8.73
CA GLN A 24 -6.36 8.26 9.29
C GLN A 24 -5.92 7.74 10.67
N ASP A 25 -6.84 7.18 11.45
CA ASP A 25 -6.61 6.58 12.75
C ASP A 25 -6.16 5.12 12.69
N GLN A 26 -6.15 4.50 11.50
CA GLN A 26 -5.68 3.14 11.33
C GLN A 26 -4.15 3.04 11.32
N LEU A 27 -3.66 2.03 12.03
CA LEU A 27 -2.23 1.71 12.08
C LEU A 27 -1.70 1.18 10.73
N VAL A 28 -0.38 1.25 10.56
CA VAL A 28 0.34 0.74 9.37
C VAL A 28 0.03 -0.73 9.07
N GLY A 29 -0.32 -1.55 10.06
CA GLY A 29 -0.78 -2.93 9.85
C GLY A 29 -2.01 -3.01 8.94
N HIS A 30 -3.03 -2.17 9.19
CA HIS A 30 -4.23 -2.09 8.35
C HIS A 30 -3.90 -1.64 6.92
N LEU A 31 -2.95 -0.71 6.77
CA LEU A 31 -2.47 -0.29 5.45
C LEU A 31 -1.84 -1.45 4.68
N LYS A 32 -1.01 -2.27 5.34
CA LYS A 32 -0.41 -3.46 4.73
C LYS A 32 -1.48 -4.47 4.29
N ASP A 33 -2.50 -4.71 5.12
CA ASP A 33 -3.62 -5.59 4.78
C ASP A 33 -4.41 -5.06 3.58
N ALA A 34 -4.72 -3.75 3.56
CA ALA A 34 -5.43 -3.11 2.47
C ALA A 34 -4.64 -3.15 1.15
N ILE A 35 -3.31 -2.93 1.19
CA ILE A 35 -2.43 -3.09 0.03
C ILE A 35 -2.46 -4.52 -0.49
N LYS A 36 -2.33 -5.52 0.40
CA LYS A 36 -2.36 -6.93 0.01
C LYS A 36 -3.68 -7.29 -0.66
N ALA A 37 -4.81 -6.92 -0.05
CA ALA A 37 -6.13 -7.17 -0.60
C ALA A 37 -6.33 -6.50 -1.97
N LYS A 38 -5.84 -5.26 -2.15
CA LYS A 38 -5.93 -4.52 -3.42
C LYS A 38 -5.12 -5.17 -4.55
N LYS A 39 -4.03 -5.87 -4.23
CA LYS A 39 -3.10 -6.52 -5.17
C LYS A 39 -3.27 -8.03 -5.27
N ALA A 40 -4.31 -8.60 -4.67
CA ALA A 40 -4.64 -10.00 -4.88
C ALA A 40 -4.92 -10.26 -6.39
N PRO A 41 -4.46 -11.38 -6.96
CA PRO A 41 -3.74 -12.47 -6.30
C PRO A 41 -2.21 -12.31 -6.25
N GLU A 42 -1.65 -11.26 -6.88
CA GLU A 42 -0.20 -11.05 -7.02
C GLU A 42 0.53 -11.10 -5.67
N PHE A 43 -0.10 -10.58 -4.61
CA PHE A 43 0.48 -10.48 -3.27
C PHE A 43 0.03 -11.58 -2.30
N ASP A 44 -0.69 -12.61 -2.76
CA ASP A 44 -1.22 -13.65 -1.88
C ASP A 44 -0.13 -14.57 -1.31
N ASN A 45 1.01 -14.66 -2.01
CA ASN A 45 2.12 -15.57 -1.71
C ASN A 45 2.95 -15.21 -0.46
N PHE A 46 2.71 -14.05 0.16
CA PHE A 46 3.40 -13.64 1.38
C PHE A 46 2.44 -12.95 2.35
N PRO A 47 2.68 -13.02 3.68
CA PRO A 47 1.82 -12.37 4.66
C PRO A 47 1.95 -10.84 4.58
N ALA A 48 0.89 -10.11 4.98
CA ALA A 48 0.85 -8.66 4.86
C ALA A 48 1.97 -7.97 5.65
N ASP A 49 2.35 -8.51 6.81
CA ASP A 49 3.46 -8.01 7.64
C ASP A 49 4.82 -8.06 6.93
N GLY A 50 4.99 -8.99 5.98
CA GLY A 50 6.15 -9.09 5.09
C GLY A 50 6.34 -7.91 4.13
N LEU A 51 5.31 -7.08 3.92
CA LEU A 51 5.44 -5.85 3.14
C LEU A 51 6.33 -4.83 3.86
N LYS A 52 7.33 -4.31 3.14
CA LYS A 52 8.14 -3.16 3.57
C LYS A 52 7.62 -1.90 2.88
N LEU A 53 7.10 -0.96 3.66
CA LEU A 53 6.60 0.32 3.18
C LEU A 53 7.67 1.41 3.35
N MET A 54 7.75 2.33 2.39
CA MET A 54 8.64 3.49 2.43
C MET A 54 7.83 4.72 2.02
N GLU A 55 7.97 5.80 2.77
CA GLU A 55 7.43 7.09 2.37
C GLU A 55 8.31 7.69 1.28
N LYS A 56 7.68 8.18 0.21
CA LYS A 56 8.39 8.90 -0.84
C LYS A 56 8.44 10.37 -0.46
N GLY A 57 9.63 10.86 -0.13
CA GLY A 57 9.84 12.29 0.10
C GLY A 57 9.65 13.09 -1.18
N ASN A 58 9.10 14.30 -1.05
CA ASN A 58 9.10 15.29 -2.12
C ASN A 58 10.49 15.92 -2.18
N SER A 59 11.32 15.51 -3.14
CA SER A 59 12.53 16.23 -3.54
C SER A 59 12.18 17.31 -4.54
#